data_AF-A0A8H7CMG8-F1
#
_entry.id   AF-A0A8H7CMG8-F1
#
_cell.length_a   1.000
_cell.length_b   1.000
_cell.length_c   1.000
_cell.angle_alpha   90.00
_cell.angle_beta   90.00
_cell.angle_gamma   90.00
#
_symmetry.space_group_name_H-M   'P 1'
#
loop_
_entity.id
_entity.type
_entity.pdbx_description
1 polymer ?
#
loop_
_entity_poly.entity_id
_entity_poly.type
_entity_poly.pdbx_seq_one_letter_code
_entity_poly.pdbx_strand_id
1 'polypeptide(L)'
;MTTPMHQTPRPSTNLNSELEALLKTTRLCQAPRSITELTTTMELGRAFHDIFKSYRALYEKAGIRGDIRLYNLRYWRRDGSTRGALLDLDDLDEKPRPFPMSAREQRPYMAYMALELLDRIDAGRPLPVHHDIYRIDLESLFYIVLAVSCHYCNGKQIKTEEWPFLRTADLRMEKSNFLFRGVIPAPTPNFPGFKGLNQSLRALFREGFIAQADAREEGPGMSNFDRKTLGGVVTFDTFEAILDRHLALWTGVPLSDNSRQEHLEP
;
A
#
# COMPACT_ATOMS: atom_id res chain seq x y z
N MET A 1 -20.72 -34.27 -29.75
CA MET A 1 -21.19 -32.88 -29.85
C MET A 1 -20.97 -32.23 -28.50
N THR A 2 -19.86 -31.51 -28.34
CA THR A 2 -19.51 -30.79 -27.11
C THR A 2 -19.54 -29.30 -27.43
N THR A 3 -20.50 -28.61 -26.83
CA THR A 3 -20.68 -27.16 -26.95
C THR A 3 -19.46 -26.44 -26.37
N PRO A 4 -18.84 -25.47 -27.06
CA PRO A 4 -17.77 -24.68 -26.48
C PRO A 4 -18.38 -23.69 -25.48
N MET A 5 -17.89 -23.71 -24.24
CA MET A 5 -18.18 -22.65 -23.26
C MET A 5 -17.66 -21.32 -23.82
N HIS A 6 -18.58 -20.39 -24.07
CA HIS A 6 -18.26 -18.99 -24.27
C HIS A 6 -17.50 -18.47 -23.04
N GLN A 7 -16.20 -18.25 -23.20
CA GLN A 7 -15.48 -17.33 -22.32
C GLN A 7 -15.90 -15.92 -22.69
N THR A 8 -16.75 -15.31 -21.87
CA THR A 8 -16.96 -13.87 -21.89
C THR A 8 -15.63 -13.17 -21.61
N PRO A 9 -15.19 -12.21 -22.43
CA PRO A 9 -13.98 -11.45 -22.16
C PRO A 9 -14.16 -10.65 -20.86
N ARG A 10 -13.18 -10.74 -19.95
CA ARG A 10 -13.21 -10.09 -18.63
C ARG A 10 -12.52 -8.72 -18.67
N PRO A 11 -12.91 -7.78 -17.78
CA PRO A 11 -12.79 -6.33 -18.00
C PRO A 11 -11.45 -5.70 -17.57
N SER A 12 -10.34 -6.46 -17.49
CA SER A 12 -9.05 -5.93 -17.00
C SER A 12 -8.46 -4.86 -17.93
N THR A 13 -8.67 -4.96 -19.23
CA THR A 13 -8.22 -3.98 -20.23
C THR A 13 -9.01 -2.67 -20.22
N ASN A 14 -10.21 -2.64 -19.62
CA ASN A 14 -11.09 -1.47 -19.68
C ASN A 14 -10.80 -0.45 -18.56
N LEU A 15 -10.28 -0.87 -17.40
CA LEU A 15 -10.13 0.04 -16.27
C LEU A 15 -8.97 1.02 -16.41
N ASN A 16 -7.83 0.59 -16.95
CA ASN A 16 -6.70 1.48 -17.25
C ASN A 16 -6.95 2.31 -18.49
N SER A 17 -7.66 1.79 -19.49
CA SER A 17 -8.07 2.61 -20.62
C SER A 17 -9.16 3.62 -20.23
N GLU A 18 -10.03 3.31 -19.27
CA GLU A 18 -10.95 4.27 -18.65
C GLU A 18 -10.23 5.27 -17.74
N LEU A 19 -9.23 4.84 -16.95
CA LEU A 19 -8.41 5.75 -16.14
C LEU A 19 -7.56 6.65 -17.04
N GLU A 20 -6.89 6.10 -18.06
CA GLU A 20 -6.18 6.87 -19.08
C GLU A 20 -7.14 7.76 -19.89
N ALA A 21 -8.33 7.28 -20.23
CA ALA A 21 -9.34 8.09 -20.90
C ALA A 21 -9.83 9.19 -19.96
N LEU A 22 -9.97 8.94 -18.65
CA LEU A 22 -10.26 9.96 -17.65
C LEU A 22 -9.11 10.95 -17.54
N LEU A 23 -7.84 10.49 -17.57
CA LEU A 23 -6.64 11.33 -17.57
C LEU A 23 -6.49 12.14 -18.87
N LYS A 24 -7.01 11.63 -20.00
CA LYS A 24 -6.97 12.26 -21.34
C LYS A 24 -8.16 13.19 -21.62
N THR A 25 -9.37 12.84 -21.16
CA THR A 25 -10.63 13.60 -21.36
C THR A 25 -10.83 14.65 -20.28
N THR A 26 -10.43 14.34 -19.04
CA THR A 26 -10.17 15.38 -18.06
C THR A 26 -8.94 16.13 -18.56
N ARG A 27 -9.05 17.43 -18.80
CA ARG A 27 -7.88 18.30 -18.96
C ARG A 27 -7.10 18.32 -17.64
N LEU A 28 -6.43 17.23 -17.28
CA LEU A 28 -5.36 17.26 -16.31
C LEU A 28 -4.25 18.01 -17.03
N CYS A 29 -4.18 19.32 -16.78
CA CYS A 29 -3.22 20.21 -17.42
C CYS A 29 -1.75 19.83 -17.11
N GLN A 30 -1.49 18.77 -16.34
CA GLN A 30 -0.17 18.28 -15.97
C GLN A 30 -0.15 16.75 -15.91
N ALA A 31 0.94 16.16 -16.44
CA ALA A 31 1.20 14.74 -16.31
C ALA A 31 1.36 14.34 -14.82
N PRO A 32 0.92 13.13 -14.42
CA PRO A 32 1.09 12.65 -13.05
C PRO A 32 2.57 12.61 -12.66
N ARG A 33 2.87 13.11 -11.45
CA ARG A 33 4.23 13.25 -10.91
C ARG A 33 4.49 12.24 -9.80
N SER A 34 5.75 11.97 -9.49
CA SER A 34 6.11 11.01 -8.44
C SER A 34 5.66 11.50 -7.06
N ILE A 35 5.10 10.61 -6.23
CA ILE A 35 4.72 10.95 -4.85
C ILE A 35 5.88 11.55 -4.03
N THR A 36 7.12 11.18 -4.36
CA THR A 36 8.34 11.67 -3.71
C THR A 36 8.61 13.17 -3.91
N GLU A 37 7.96 13.80 -4.88
CA GLU A 37 8.12 15.22 -5.20
C GLU A 37 7.23 16.15 -4.35
N LEU A 38 6.31 15.59 -3.56
CA LEU A 38 5.50 16.38 -2.62
C LEU A 38 6.41 16.97 -1.53
N THR A 39 6.05 18.15 -1.03
CA THR A 39 6.95 18.94 -0.17
C THR A 39 6.33 19.34 1.16
N THR A 40 5.06 19.02 1.37
CA THR A 40 4.34 19.36 2.61
C THR A 40 3.67 18.14 3.22
N THR A 41 3.55 18.14 4.55
CA THR A 41 2.83 17.09 5.29
C THR A 41 1.41 16.91 4.77
N MET A 42 0.70 18.01 4.53
CA MET A 42 -0.71 17.96 4.11
C MET A 42 -0.88 17.36 2.72
N GLU A 43 -0.05 17.75 1.75
CA GLU A 43 -0.15 17.21 0.40
C GLU A 43 0.18 15.73 0.36
N LEU A 44 1.27 15.32 1.03
CA LEU A 44 1.67 13.91 1.07
C LEU A 44 0.62 13.05 1.78
N GLY A 45 0.07 13.56 2.89
CA GLY A 45 -1.00 12.93 3.63
C GLY A 45 -2.25 12.68 2.79
N ARG A 46 -2.75 13.72 2.12
CA ARG A 46 -3.92 13.63 1.25
C ARG A 46 -3.68 12.68 0.08
N ALA A 47 -2.52 12.76 -0.56
CA ALA A 47 -2.20 11.89 -1.67
C ALA A 47 -2.15 10.41 -1.24
N PHE A 48 -1.53 10.09 -0.10
CA PHE A 48 -1.55 8.71 0.42
C PHE A 48 -2.94 8.22 0.76
N HIS A 49 -3.78 9.08 1.32
CA HIS A 49 -5.16 8.74 1.61
C HIS A 49 -5.98 8.48 0.33
N ASP A 50 -5.84 9.31 -0.71
CA ASP A 50 -6.47 9.09 -2.01
C ASP A 50 -5.98 7.79 -2.68
N ILE A 51 -4.68 7.48 -2.58
CA ILE A 51 -4.09 6.21 -3.05
C ILE A 51 -4.71 5.02 -2.31
N PHE A 52 -4.80 5.10 -0.98
CA PHE A 52 -5.41 4.06 -0.15
C PHE A 52 -6.89 3.84 -0.52
N LYS A 53 -7.68 4.91 -0.63
CA LYS A 53 -9.11 4.82 -1.02
C LYS A 53 -9.27 4.22 -2.41
N SER A 54 -8.41 4.59 -3.36
CA SER A 54 -8.41 4.04 -4.71
C SER A 54 -8.10 2.54 -4.69
N TYR A 55 -7.08 2.13 -3.95
CA TYR A 55 -6.73 0.72 -3.78
C TYR A 55 -7.85 -0.08 -3.12
N ARG A 56 -8.43 0.42 -2.02
CA ARG A 56 -9.56 -0.21 -1.33
C ARG A 56 -10.73 -0.44 -2.30
N ALA A 57 -11.12 0.58 -3.06
CA ALA A 57 -12.21 0.48 -4.02
C ALA A 57 -11.92 -0.54 -5.13
N LEU A 58 -10.68 -0.63 -5.62
CA LEU A 58 -10.27 -1.64 -6.61
C LEU A 58 -10.36 -3.05 -6.03
N TYR A 59 -9.84 -3.25 -4.82
CA TYR A 59 -9.87 -4.55 -4.16
C TYR A 59 -11.30 -5.00 -3.86
N GLU A 60 -12.14 -4.12 -3.30
CA GLU A 60 -13.54 -4.44 -2.96
C GLU A 60 -14.40 -4.72 -4.19
N LYS A 61 -14.20 -3.97 -5.30
CA LYS A 61 -15.01 -4.16 -6.52
C LYS A 61 -14.55 -5.34 -7.38
N ALA A 62 -13.24 -5.58 -7.46
CA ALA A 62 -12.69 -6.49 -8.45
C ALA A 62 -11.80 -7.60 -7.85
N GLY A 63 -11.54 -7.59 -6.54
CA GLY A 63 -10.62 -8.53 -5.89
C GLY A 63 -9.18 -8.37 -6.37
N ILE A 64 -8.85 -7.18 -6.89
CA ILE A 64 -7.61 -6.87 -7.57
C ILE A 64 -6.62 -6.32 -6.53
N ARG A 65 -5.45 -6.96 -6.39
CA ARG A 65 -4.33 -6.38 -5.65
C ARG A 65 -3.77 -5.19 -6.39
N GLY A 66 -3.41 -4.15 -5.66
CA GLY A 66 -2.66 -3.04 -6.23
C GLY A 66 -1.21 -3.48 -6.37
N ASP A 67 -0.59 -3.13 -7.48
CA ASP A 67 0.86 -3.24 -7.59
C ASP A 67 1.51 -2.09 -6.80
N ILE A 68 1.49 -2.22 -5.47
CA ILE A 68 1.94 -1.23 -4.51
C ILE A 68 3.47 -1.15 -4.53
N ARG A 69 3.97 -0.38 -5.48
CA ARG A 69 5.38 -0.05 -5.67
C ARG A 69 5.55 1.46 -5.60
N LEU A 70 6.65 1.93 -5.02
CA LEU A 70 6.94 3.37 -4.91
C LEU A 70 6.85 4.09 -6.27
N TYR A 71 7.27 3.43 -7.35
CA TYR A 71 7.20 3.96 -8.71
C TYR A 71 5.77 4.18 -9.24
N ASN A 72 4.79 3.41 -8.74
CA ASN A 72 3.40 3.47 -9.18
C ASN A 72 2.57 4.48 -8.39
N LEU A 73 3.07 4.96 -7.26
CA LEU A 73 2.40 6.00 -6.48
C LEU A 73 2.68 7.36 -7.10
N ARG A 74 1.62 7.99 -7.60
CA ARG A 74 1.66 9.29 -8.27
C ARG A 74 0.75 10.30 -7.61
N TYR A 75 0.96 11.56 -7.93
CA TYR A 75 0.02 12.62 -7.65
C TYR A 75 -0.19 13.51 -8.88
N TRP A 76 -1.31 14.21 -8.89
CA TRP A 76 -1.54 15.36 -9.77
C TRP A 76 -2.11 16.50 -8.94
N ARG A 77 -2.03 17.71 -9.50
CA ARG A 77 -2.70 18.89 -8.95
C ARG A 77 -3.79 19.33 -9.90
N ARG A 78 -4.97 19.59 -9.33
CA ARG A 78 -6.12 20.16 -10.05
C ARG A 78 -6.78 21.18 -9.15
N ASP A 79 -6.99 22.38 -9.68
CA ASP A 79 -7.67 23.49 -8.98
C ASP A 79 -7.05 23.79 -7.59
N GLY A 80 -5.72 23.76 -7.51
CA GLY A 80 -4.98 23.96 -6.25
C GLY A 80 -5.01 22.79 -5.26
N SER A 81 -5.70 21.70 -5.59
CA SER A 81 -5.79 20.49 -4.75
C SER A 81 -4.88 19.38 -5.26
N THR A 82 -4.13 18.77 -4.34
CA THR A 82 -3.29 17.59 -4.61
C THR A 82 -4.12 16.33 -4.46
N ARG A 83 -4.04 15.44 -5.46
CA ARG A 83 -4.70 14.14 -5.49
C ARG A 83 -3.69 13.03 -5.75
N GLY A 84 -3.81 11.92 -5.04
CA GLY A 84 -2.99 10.73 -5.25
C GLY A 84 -3.66 9.70 -6.15
N ALA A 85 -2.87 8.92 -6.90
CA ALA A 85 -3.34 7.70 -7.56
C ALA A 85 -2.27 6.63 -7.58
N LEU A 86 -2.75 5.40 -7.72
CA LEU A 86 -1.99 4.23 -8.08
C LEU A 86 -2.05 4.05 -9.60
N LEU A 87 -0.90 4.08 -10.27
CA LEU A 87 -0.77 3.70 -11.68
C LEU A 87 -0.49 2.21 -11.83
N ASP A 88 -0.47 1.76 -13.09
CA ASP A 88 -0.02 0.42 -13.51
C ASP A 88 -0.89 -0.70 -12.95
N LEU A 89 -2.20 -0.64 -13.29
CA LEU A 89 -3.14 -1.71 -12.95
C LEU A 89 -3.15 -2.86 -13.99
N ASP A 90 -2.24 -2.84 -14.97
CA ASP A 90 -2.25 -3.77 -16.12
C ASP A 90 -1.53 -5.09 -15.80
N ASP A 91 -0.60 -5.09 -14.85
CA ASP A 91 0.23 -6.26 -14.49
C ASP A 91 -0.51 -7.27 -13.58
N LEU A 92 -1.84 -7.19 -13.53
CA LEU A 92 -2.70 -7.84 -12.54
C LEU A 92 -3.28 -9.19 -12.98
N ASP A 93 -2.99 -9.63 -14.21
CA ASP A 93 -3.62 -10.80 -14.84
C ASP A 93 -2.66 -11.89 -15.33
N GLU A 94 -1.34 -11.73 -15.22
CA GLU A 94 -0.40 -12.73 -15.72
C GLU A 94 0.30 -13.51 -14.62
N LYS A 95 0.35 -14.84 -14.80
CA LYS A 95 1.19 -15.80 -14.07
C LYS A 95 2.50 -15.11 -13.67
N PRO A 96 3.02 -15.32 -12.45
CA PRO A 96 4.22 -14.64 -11.97
C PRO A 96 5.31 -14.72 -13.04
N ARG A 97 5.51 -13.61 -13.76
CA ARG A 97 6.56 -13.53 -14.76
C ARG A 97 7.87 -13.60 -13.99
N PRO A 98 8.81 -14.47 -14.36
CA PRO A 98 10.15 -14.43 -13.77
C PRO A 98 10.63 -12.99 -13.88
N PHE A 99 11.04 -12.37 -12.77
CA PHE A 99 11.61 -11.03 -12.82
C PHE A 99 12.75 -11.07 -13.85
N PRO A 100 12.65 -10.37 -15.00
CA PRO A 100 13.68 -10.41 -16.05
C PRO A 100 14.96 -9.66 -15.64
N MET A 101 15.08 -9.36 -14.34
CA MET A 101 16.08 -8.53 -13.71
C MET A 101 17.03 -9.40 -12.90
N SER A 102 18.31 -9.03 -12.85
CA SER A 102 19.27 -9.68 -11.96
C SER A 102 18.82 -9.57 -10.50
N ALA A 103 19.30 -10.47 -9.63
CA ALA A 103 19.01 -10.40 -8.20
C ALA A 103 19.37 -9.03 -7.59
N ARG A 104 20.34 -8.30 -8.16
CA ARG A 104 20.71 -6.94 -7.74
C ARG A 104 19.70 -5.89 -8.16
N GLU A 105 19.16 -6.00 -9.36
CA GLU A 105 18.14 -5.08 -9.89
C GLU A 105 16.78 -5.32 -9.25
N GLN A 106 16.50 -6.51 -8.73
CA GLN A 106 15.27 -6.81 -8.00
C GLN A 106 15.22 -6.21 -6.58
N ARG A 107 16.37 -5.96 -5.92
CA ARG A 107 16.40 -5.53 -4.51
C ARG A 107 15.64 -4.23 -4.21
N PRO A 108 15.74 -3.17 -5.04
CA PRO A 108 14.93 -1.97 -4.85
C PRO A 108 13.42 -2.24 -4.90
N TYR A 109 12.97 -3.23 -5.67
CA TYR A 109 11.56 -3.63 -5.72
C TYR A 109 11.12 -4.39 -4.47
N MET A 110 12.02 -5.18 -3.88
CA MET A 110 11.73 -5.94 -2.67
C MET A 110 11.72 -5.06 -1.41
N ALA A 111 12.39 -3.92 -1.43
CA ALA A 111 12.56 -3.02 -0.28
C ALA A 111 11.24 -2.68 0.42
N TYR A 112 10.13 -2.62 -0.33
CA TYR A 112 8.81 -2.29 0.21
C TYR A 112 7.83 -3.48 0.24
N MET A 113 8.26 -4.69 -0.10
CA MET A 113 7.41 -5.88 0.00
C MET A 113 7.09 -6.23 1.46
N ALA A 114 5.88 -6.72 1.72
CA ALA A 114 5.48 -7.27 3.01
C ALA A 114 6.40 -8.42 3.47
N LEU A 115 6.54 -8.59 4.79
CA LEU A 115 7.31 -9.66 5.41
C LEU A 115 6.91 -11.05 4.92
N GLU A 116 5.61 -11.30 4.74
CA GLU A 116 5.11 -12.60 4.27
C GLU A 116 5.57 -12.92 2.83
N LEU A 117 5.70 -11.90 1.98
CA LEU A 117 6.23 -12.10 0.62
C LEU A 117 7.72 -12.42 0.68
N LEU A 118 8.48 -11.66 1.49
CA LEU A 118 9.91 -11.89 1.66
C LEU A 118 10.20 -13.30 2.23
N ASP A 119 9.41 -13.75 3.21
CA ASP A 119 9.53 -15.09 3.80
C ASP A 119 9.26 -16.21 2.79
N ARG A 120 8.30 -16.01 1.88
CA ARG A 120 8.03 -16.97 0.80
C ARG A 120 9.16 -17.00 -0.24
N ILE A 121 9.65 -15.84 -0.65
CA ILE A 121 10.78 -15.74 -1.60
C ILE A 121 12.01 -16.42 -1.02
N ASP A 122 12.36 -16.11 0.23
CA ASP A 122 13.52 -16.68 0.94
C ASP A 122 13.42 -18.21 1.04
N ALA A 123 12.21 -18.73 1.32
CA ALA A 123 11.94 -20.16 1.40
C ALA A 123 11.71 -20.85 0.05
N GLY A 124 11.83 -20.14 -1.09
CA GLY A 124 11.56 -20.70 -2.42
C GLY A 124 10.10 -21.14 -2.62
N ARG A 125 9.15 -20.60 -1.85
CA ARG A 125 7.74 -20.95 -1.91
C ARG A 125 6.99 -20.08 -2.93
N PRO A 126 5.92 -20.60 -3.56
CA PRO A 126 5.07 -19.80 -4.42
C PRO A 126 4.51 -18.57 -3.69
N LEU A 127 4.51 -17.44 -4.40
CA LEU A 127 3.81 -16.24 -3.94
C LEU A 127 2.30 -16.54 -3.84
N PRO A 128 1.57 -15.90 -2.90
CA PRO A 128 0.13 -16.09 -2.79
C PRO A 128 -0.54 -15.74 -4.12
N VAL A 129 -1.54 -16.54 -4.51
CA VAL A 129 -2.38 -16.22 -5.67
C VAL A 129 -3.11 -14.91 -5.38
N HIS A 130 -3.25 -14.08 -6.41
CA HIS A 130 -3.47 -12.63 -6.41
C HIS A 130 -4.71 -12.10 -5.65
N HIS A 131 -5.50 -12.94 -4.98
CA HIS A 131 -6.84 -12.57 -4.47
C HIS A 131 -6.95 -12.57 -2.94
N ASP A 132 -6.04 -13.23 -2.22
CA ASP A 132 -6.39 -13.68 -0.86
C ASP A 132 -6.02 -12.77 0.31
N ILE A 133 -5.12 -11.78 0.17
CA ILE A 133 -4.63 -11.03 1.35
C ILE A 133 -4.33 -9.55 1.00
N TYR A 134 -5.35 -8.69 1.02
CA TYR A 134 -5.17 -7.23 0.80
C TYR A 134 -4.22 -6.57 1.81
N ARG A 135 -4.08 -7.14 3.02
CA ARG A 135 -3.20 -6.61 4.06
C ARG A 135 -1.72 -6.57 3.60
N ILE A 136 -1.32 -7.46 2.68
CA ILE A 136 0.06 -7.48 2.15
C ILE A 136 0.35 -6.15 1.44
N ASP A 137 -0.63 -5.66 0.68
CA ASP A 137 -0.53 -4.36 0.01
C ASP A 137 -0.57 -3.20 1.00
N LEU A 138 -1.36 -3.32 2.08
CA LEU A 138 -1.34 -2.32 3.16
C LEU A 138 0.02 -2.25 3.87
N GLU A 139 0.66 -3.41 4.09
CA GLU A 139 2.01 -3.47 4.69
C GLU A 139 3.04 -2.84 3.75
N SER A 140 2.94 -3.12 2.46
CA SER A 140 3.78 -2.47 1.44
C SER A 140 3.56 -0.97 1.37
N LEU A 141 2.30 -0.52 1.42
CA LEU A 141 1.96 0.89 1.44
C LEU A 141 2.54 1.58 2.69
N PHE A 142 2.45 0.94 3.86
CA PHE A 142 3.08 1.45 5.09
C PHE A 142 4.59 1.64 4.92
N TYR A 143 5.31 0.67 4.37
CA TYR A 143 6.75 0.81 4.16
C TYR A 143 7.09 1.93 3.16
N ILE A 144 6.27 2.16 2.14
CA ILE A 144 6.43 3.29 1.23
C ILE A 144 6.17 4.62 1.94
N VAL A 145 5.11 4.72 2.74
CA VAL A 145 4.81 5.93 3.55
C VAL A 145 5.99 6.27 4.45
N LEU A 146 6.55 5.26 5.12
CA LEU A 146 7.74 5.41 5.96
C LEU A 146 8.95 5.92 5.15
N ALA A 147 9.24 5.30 4.01
CA ALA A 147 10.34 5.65 3.13
C ALA A 147 10.23 7.10 2.63
N VAL A 148 9.10 7.45 2.01
CA VAL A 148 8.86 8.78 1.44
C VAL A 148 8.94 9.86 2.51
N SER A 149 8.31 9.64 3.67
CA SER A 149 8.28 10.64 4.75
C SER A 149 9.62 10.81 5.48
N CYS A 150 10.50 9.80 5.48
CA CYS A 150 11.75 9.82 6.26
C CYS A 150 13.00 10.06 5.42
N HIS A 151 12.99 9.70 4.14
CA HIS A 151 14.19 9.64 3.32
C HIS A 151 14.13 10.50 2.05
N TYR A 152 12.96 11.00 1.66
CA TYR A 152 12.80 11.85 0.47
C TYR A 152 12.52 13.31 0.83
N CYS A 153 13.06 14.21 0.00
CA CYS A 153 12.79 15.63 0.02
C CYS A 153 12.86 16.16 -1.42
N ASN A 154 11.77 16.82 -1.87
CA ASN A 154 11.69 17.44 -3.20
C ASN A 154 12.08 16.49 -4.34
N GLY A 155 11.58 15.25 -4.30
CA GLY A 155 11.83 14.24 -5.33
C GLY A 155 13.18 13.53 -5.21
N LYS A 156 14.05 13.99 -4.30
CA LYS A 156 15.38 13.42 -4.09
C LYS A 156 15.44 12.62 -2.80
N GLN A 157 16.10 11.47 -2.85
CA GLN A 157 16.45 10.74 -1.65
C GLN A 157 17.60 11.48 -0.94
N ILE A 158 17.35 11.95 0.28
CA ILE A 158 18.30 12.73 1.09
C ILE A 158 18.93 11.92 2.22
N LYS A 159 18.38 10.74 2.53
CA LYS A 159 18.97 9.77 3.47
C LYS A 159 19.07 8.44 2.78
N THR A 160 20.21 7.78 2.93
CA THR A 160 20.42 6.44 2.38
C THR A 160 19.49 5.46 3.08
N GLU A 161 18.67 4.77 2.28
CA GLU A 161 17.93 3.60 2.74
C GLU A 161 18.82 2.37 2.59
N GLU A 162 18.96 1.58 3.65
CA GLU A 162 19.72 0.33 3.55
C GLU A 162 18.89 -0.78 2.89
N TRP A 163 17.56 -0.78 3.09
CA TRP A 163 16.66 -1.83 2.62
C TRP A 163 16.78 -2.17 1.12
N PRO A 164 16.88 -1.20 0.18
CA PRO A 164 17.09 -1.48 -1.24
C PRO A 164 18.38 -2.21 -1.60
N PHE A 165 19.34 -2.32 -0.67
CA PHE A 165 20.63 -2.97 -0.90
C PHE A 165 20.76 -4.33 -0.22
N LEU A 166 19.83 -4.67 0.69
CA LEU A 166 19.86 -5.93 1.43
C LEU A 166 19.38 -7.11 0.59
N ARG A 167 19.91 -8.30 0.89
CA ARG A 167 19.37 -9.56 0.36
C ARG A 167 18.06 -9.90 1.06
N THR A 168 17.25 -10.77 0.48
CA THR A 168 15.90 -11.10 0.99
C THR A 168 15.89 -11.52 2.46
N ALA A 169 16.78 -12.42 2.88
CA ALA A 169 16.88 -12.86 4.28
C ALA A 169 17.24 -11.70 5.24
N ASP A 170 18.23 -10.88 4.85
CA ASP A 170 18.71 -9.75 5.63
C ASP A 170 17.63 -8.66 5.73
N LEU A 171 16.94 -8.37 4.61
CA LEU A 171 15.82 -7.42 4.54
C LEU A 171 14.64 -7.88 5.41
N ARG A 172 14.30 -9.16 5.36
CA ARG A 172 13.25 -9.76 6.21
C ARG A 172 13.59 -9.60 7.69
N MET A 173 14.84 -9.89 8.06
CA MET A 173 15.33 -9.72 9.42
C MET A 173 15.23 -8.25 9.87
N GLU A 174 15.73 -7.31 9.06
CA GLU A 174 15.71 -5.88 9.37
C GLU A 174 14.29 -5.32 9.50
N LYS A 175 13.37 -5.73 8.64
CA LYS A 175 11.95 -5.34 8.75
C LYS A 175 11.28 -5.89 10.00
N SER A 176 11.58 -7.15 10.34
CA SER A 176 11.09 -7.76 11.59
C SER A 176 11.63 -6.99 12.80
N ASN A 177 12.95 -6.75 12.84
CA ASN A 177 13.59 -5.95 13.88
C ASN A 177 12.96 -4.56 13.99
N PHE A 178 12.76 -3.87 12.85
CA PHE A 178 12.09 -2.58 12.81
C PHE A 178 10.68 -2.63 13.41
N LEU A 179 9.84 -3.58 13.01
CA LEU A 179 8.47 -3.71 13.51
C LEU A 179 8.46 -3.95 15.03
N PHE A 180 9.23 -4.92 15.54
CA PHE A 180 9.11 -5.34 16.94
C PHE A 180 9.97 -4.56 17.92
N ARG A 181 11.14 -4.06 17.49
CA ARG A 181 12.18 -3.51 18.37
C ARG A 181 12.73 -2.16 17.92
N GLY A 182 12.54 -1.80 16.66
CA GLY A 182 13.13 -0.61 16.06
C GLY A 182 12.55 0.70 16.59
N VAL A 183 13.23 1.78 16.24
CA VAL A 183 12.76 3.16 16.45
C VAL A 183 12.24 3.68 15.11
N ILE A 184 11.15 4.45 15.14
CA ILE A 184 10.68 5.15 13.93
C ILE A 184 11.72 6.20 13.55
N PRO A 185 12.31 6.15 12.33
CA PRO A 185 13.20 7.19 11.85
C PRO A 185 12.52 8.57 11.92
N ALA A 186 13.30 9.60 12.21
CA ALA A 186 12.78 10.96 12.18
C ALA A 186 12.34 11.32 10.75
N PRO A 187 11.10 11.81 10.54
CA PRO A 187 10.68 12.34 9.25
C PRO A 187 11.61 13.45 8.76
N THR A 188 11.59 13.70 7.46
CA THR A 188 12.30 14.86 6.90
C THR A 188 11.63 16.16 7.36
N PRO A 189 12.33 17.31 7.33
CA PRO A 189 11.75 18.60 7.71
C PRO A 189 10.47 19.00 6.95
N ASN A 190 10.24 18.43 5.77
CA ASN A 190 9.03 18.65 4.96
C ASN A 190 7.80 17.92 5.54
N PHE A 191 8.01 16.87 6.32
CA PHE A 191 6.98 15.94 6.76
C PHE A 191 6.92 15.76 8.30
N PRO A 192 7.02 16.81 9.13
CA PRO A 192 7.10 16.66 10.58
C PRO A 192 5.89 15.93 11.18
N GLY A 193 4.70 16.03 10.57
CA GLY A 193 3.49 15.37 11.04
C GLY A 193 3.50 13.84 10.87
N PHE A 194 4.38 13.28 10.03
CA PHE A 194 4.39 11.84 9.72
C PHE A 194 4.95 10.96 10.84
N LYS A 195 5.61 11.54 11.86
CA LYS A 195 6.14 10.75 12.98
C LYS A 195 5.02 9.98 13.68
N GLY A 196 3.92 10.67 14.00
CA GLY A 196 2.76 10.06 14.64
C GLY A 196 2.09 9.02 13.75
N LEU A 197 1.92 9.32 12.45
CA LEU A 197 1.32 8.39 11.50
C LEU A 197 2.14 7.09 11.39
N ASN A 198 3.46 7.22 11.20
CA ASN A 198 4.35 6.07 11.10
C ASN A 198 4.36 5.23 12.39
N GLN A 199 4.23 5.86 13.56
CA GLN A 199 4.08 5.15 14.84
C GLN A 199 2.77 4.36 14.90
N SER A 200 1.64 4.97 14.52
CA SER A 200 0.33 4.29 14.52
C SER A 200 0.28 3.13 13.54
N LEU A 201 0.76 3.32 12.30
CA LEU A 201 0.80 2.25 11.30
C LEU A 201 1.74 1.11 11.73
N ARG A 202 2.90 1.42 12.31
CA ARG A 202 3.79 0.40 12.86
C ARG A 202 3.12 -0.39 13.98
N ALA A 203 2.44 0.30 14.90
CA ALA A 203 1.74 -0.35 16.01
C ALA A 203 0.68 -1.33 15.49
N LEU A 204 -0.12 -0.91 14.50
CA LEU A 204 -1.12 -1.74 13.83
C LEU A 204 -0.53 -3.07 13.32
N PHE A 205 0.55 -3.02 12.53
CA PHE A 205 1.18 -4.24 12.02
C PHE A 205 1.86 -5.05 13.12
N ARG A 206 2.53 -4.40 14.08
CA ARG A 206 3.17 -5.09 15.21
C ARG A 206 2.15 -5.89 16.01
N GLU A 207 1.00 -5.29 16.34
CA GLU A 207 -0.09 -5.95 17.07
C GLU A 207 -0.65 -7.13 16.29
N GLY A 208 -0.90 -6.97 14.98
CA GLY A 208 -1.37 -8.07 14.14
C GLY A 208 -0.39 -9.25 14.09
N PHE A 209 0.92 -8.98 14.00
CA PHE A 209 1.90 -10.07 14.03
C PHE A 209 2.08 -10.70 15.42
N ILE A 210 1.89 -9.96 16.51
CA ILE A 210 1.84 -10.54 17.87
C ILE A 210 0.64 -11.48 17.99
N ALA A 211 -0.55 -11.04 17.59
CA ALA A 211 -1.75 -11.87 17.60
C ALA A 211 -1.57 -13.16 16.78
N GLN A 212 -0.85 -13.08 15.65
CA GLN A 212 -0.49 -14.27 14.88
C GLN A 212 0.48 -15.20 15.61
N ALA A 213 1.45 -14.68 16.36
CA ALA A 213 2.39 -15.49 17.14
C ALA A 213 1.66 -16.22 18.27
N ASP A 214 0.83 -15.48 19.03
CA ASP A 214 0.04 -16.03 20.13
C ASP A 214 -0.88 -17.16 19.64
N ALA A 215 -1.61 -16.95 18.53
CA ALA A 215 -2.47 -17.96 17.93
C ALA A 215 -1.74 -19.22 17.45
N ARG A 216 -0.43 -19.14 17.17
CA ARG A 216 0.39 -20.32 16.83
C ARG A 216 0.79 -21.11 18.07
N GLU A 217 0.98 -20.44 19.21
CA GLU A 217 1.34 -21.07 20.48
C GLU A 217 0.15 -21.83 21.10
N GLU A 218 -1.09 -21.35 20.89
CA GLU A 218 -2.33 -21.98 21.37
C GLU A 218 -2.66 -23.33 20.69
N GLY A 219 -1.95 -23.69 19.62
CA GLY A 219 -2.03 -25.00 18.97
C GLY A 219 -3.18 -25.18 17.97
N PRO A 220 -3.20 -26.31 17.22
CA PRO A 220 -4.11 -26.54 16.08
C PRO A 220 -5.60 -26.69 16.44
N GLY A 221 -5.96 -26.70 17.73
CA GLY A 221 -7.34 -26.91 18.21
C GLY A 221 -8.24 -25.66 18.19
N MET A 222 -7.70 -24.46 17.96
CA MET A 222 -8.44 -23.18 17.96
C MET A 222 -8.35 -22.40 16.63
N SER A 223 -7.92 -23.03 15.53
CA SER A 223 -7.48 -22.30 14.32
C SER A 223 -8.61 -21.70 13.46
N ASN A 224 -9.32 -20.71 14.01
CA ASN A 224 -10.09 -19.72 13.25
C ASN A 224 -9.32 -18.40 13.10
N PHE A 225 -8.00 -18.38 13.35
CA PHE A 225 -7.19 -17.17 13.19
C PHE A 225 -7.27 -16.66 11.75
N ASP A 226 -7.83 -15.47 11.58
CA ASP A 226 -7.95 -14.84 10.28
C ASP A 226 -6.60 -14.32 9.79
N ARG A 227 -5.92 -15.13 8.98
CA ARG A 227 -4.64 -14.75 8.37
C ARG A 227 -4.76 -13.58 7.41
N LYS A 228 -5.95 -13.35 6.82
CA LYS A 228 -6.16 -12.27 5.85
C LYS A 228 -6.05 -10.91 6.52
N THR A 229 -6.40 -10.82 7.80
CA THR A 229 -6.45 -9.57 8.58
C THR A 229 -5.55 -9.58 9.81
N LEU A 230 -4.71 -10.61 9.97
CA LEU A 230 -3.94 -10.85 11.20
C LEU A 230 -4.84 -10.84 12.45
N GLY A 231 -5.90 -11.65 12.42
CA GLY A 231 -6.83 -11.81 13.55
C GLY A 231 -7.79 -10.64 13.72
N GLY A 232 -8.16 -9.97 12.63
CA GLY A 232 -9.04 -8.79 12.65
C GLY A 232 -8.33 -7.47 12.98
N VAL A 233 -7.02 -7.50 13.23
CA VAL A 233 -6.25 -6.31 13.62
C VAL A 233 -5.98 -5.40 12.43
N VAL A 234 -5.51 -5.96 11.31
CA VAL A 234 -5.12 -5.22 10.11
C VAL A 234 -6.23 -5.34 9.05
N THR A 235 -7.15 -4.38 9.06
CA THR A 235 -8.25 -4.28 8.10
C THR A 235 -8.16 -2.97 7.31
N PHE A 236 -8.95 -2.84 6.25
CA PHE A 236 -9.10 -1.54 5.59
C PHE A 236 -9.59 -0.49 6.58
N ASP A 237 -10.57 -0.82 7.41
CA ASP A 237 -11.16 0.13 8.36
C ASP A 237 -10.16 0.58 9.44
N THR A 238 -9.36 -0.33 10.00
CA THR A 238 -8.36 0.05 11.01
C THR A 238 -7.23 0.87 10.41
N PHE A 239 -6.81 0.57 9.17
CA PHE A 239 -5.81 1.35 8.46
C PHE A 239 -6.34 2.75 8.09
N GLU A 240 -7.57 2.82 7.58
CA GLU A 240 -8.26 4.06 7.22
C GLU A 240 -8.46 4.97 8.42
N ALA A 241 -8.94 4.43 9.55
CA ALA A 241 -9.15 5.19 10.78
C ALA A 241 -7.84 5.86 11.27
N ILE A 242 -6.69 5.21 11.07
CA ILE A 242 -5.39 5.81 11.37
C ILE A 242 -5.10 6.98 10.43
N LEU A 243 -5.28 6.80 9.11
CA LEU A 243 -5.06 7.88 8.13
C LEU A 243 -5.97 9.09 8.42
N ASP A 244 -7.26 8.83 8.63
CA ASP A 244 -8.29 9.82 8.92
C ASP A 244 -7.95 10.63 10.18
N ARG A 245 -7.60 9.93 11.28
CA ARG A 245 -7.18 10.58 12.52
C ARG A 245 -6.01 11.55 12.29
N HIS A 246 -4.98 11.13 11.56
CA HIS A 246 -3.81 11.98 11.33
C HIS A 246 -4.10 13.14 10.38
N LEU A 247 -4.93 12.94 9.36
CA LEU A 247 -5.42 14.02 8.49
C LEU A 247 -6.24 15.05 9.27
N ALA A 248 -7.12 14.62 10.18
CA ALA A 248 -7.88 15.51 11.05
C ALA A 248 -6.95 16.35 11.94
N LEU A 249 -5.93 15.72 12.53
CA LEU A 249 -4.93 16.41 13.34
C LEU A 249 -4.14 17.47 12.55
N TRP A 250 -3.81 17.21 11.28
CA TRP A 250 -3.07 18.16 10.47
C TRP A 250 -3.93 19.30 9.90
N THR A 251 -5.24 19.06 9.72
CA THR A 251 -6.18 20.07 9.22
C THR A 251 -6.73 20.96 10.34
N GLY A 252 -6.65 20.51 11.59
CA GLY A 252 -7.30 21.18 12.73
C GLY A 252 -8.82 21.10 12.71
N VAL A 253 -9.39 20.31 11.79
CA VAL A 253 -10.83 20.09 11.65
C VAL A 253 -11.11 18.64 12.04
N PRO A 254 -11.96 18.39 13.06
CA PRO A 254 -12.45 17.05 13.33
C PRO A 254 -13.15 16.53 12.07
N LEU A 255 -12.80 15.32 11.61
CA LEU A 255 -13.57 14.69 10.54
C LEU A 255 -15.00 14.49 11.06
N SER A 256 -15.95 15.23 10.48
CA SER A 256 -17.35 15.02 10.74
C SER A 256 -17.78 13.69 10.12
N ASP A 257 -18.46 12.87 10.91
CA ASP A 257 -19.07 11.59 10.56
C ASP A 257 -20.15 11.76 9.46
N ASN A 258 -19.75 12.01 8.21
CA ASN A 258 -20.67 12.25 7.08
C ASN A 258 -20.77 11.07 6.10
N SER A 259 -20.36 9.86 6.48
CA SER A 259 -20.49 8.65 5.63
C SER A 259 -21.78 7.85 5.86
N ARG A 260 -22.82 8.46 6.44
CA ARG A 260 -24.16 7.86 6.56
C ARG A 260 -25.29 8.84 6.28
N GLN A 261 -25.35 9.40 5.09
CA GLN A 261 -26.61 9.82 4.46
C GLN A 261 -26.29 10.43 3.10
N GLU A 262 -26.54 9.67 2.04
CA GLU A 262 -27.16 10.15 0.79
C GLU A 262 -27.24 8.95 -0.14
N HIS A 263 -28.38 8.26 -0.10
CA HIS A 263 -29.09 7.66 -1.25
C HIS A 263 -30.23 6.75 -0.76
N LEU A 264 -31.31 7.40 -0.32
CA LEU A 264 -32.72 6.98 -0.28
C LEU A 264 -33.45 8.33 -0.25
N GLU A 265 -34.31 8.79 -1.15
CA GLU A 265 -35.14 8.30 -2.26
C GLU A 265 -35.69 9.59 -2.94
N PRO A 266 -36.58 9.56 -3.96
CA PRO A 266 -37.19 8.43 -4.66
C PRO A 266 -36.83 8.32 -6.16
#